data_AF-A0A928NXR0-F1
#
_entry.id   AF-A0A928NXR0-F1
#
_cell.length_a   1.000
_cell.length_b   1.000
_cell.length_c   1.000
_cell.angle_alpha   90.00
_cell.angle_beta   90.00
_cell.angle_gamma   90.00
#
_symmetry.space_group_name_H-M   'P 1'
#
loop_
_entity.id
_entity.type
_entity.pdbx_description
1 polymer ?
#
loop_
_entity_poly.entity_id
_entity_poly.type
_entity_poly.pdbx_seq_one_letter_code
_entity_poly.pdbx_strand_id
1 'polypeptide(L)'
;MKKRGIFIKLFAVLLALLTVFPMLVSCKKNEKAVVGTVNGSDVYYDELYFLVNSYKASILEDCGGNEALARQQLYDLVMEDIVANQAILALCADYGLELDSVKSEVKDQVALIITQNFANNEKAFRQDLEKNNITEHYLKFVTGVDLLYSKLPEKYEQSGKIKIDEDSLVAFAKENFIRVNHIVRFNDTADKDRANLKKMNEALESLRSGDKSMYDLIASGYSQAFDDPSGDGYLITKGAMRDDYEAVAFALEVGEISDVFKSRGKNNNNEYVDCYYIIERLELSDRYIEENFYKLKTEYINTSINAELEAKRESLEFSPKQRFFELDLLNLPKPRKSLTVFGLIMIIVGSVAVVAFVVLMIIRKNTLKKKNLNAVSKKNRK
;
A
#
# COMPACT_ATOMS: atom_id res chain seq x y z
N MET A 1 -78.22 3.12 8.16
CA MET A 1 -77.17 3.91 8.85
C MET A 1 -75.79 3.23 8.98
N LYS A 2 -75.56 1.99 8.51
CA LYS A 2 -74.24 1.30 8.63
C LYS A 2 -73.22 1.54 7.48
N LYS A 3 -73.62 2.16 6.36
CA LYS A 3 -72.74 2.33 5.18
C LYS A 3 -71.93 3.65 5.16
N ARG A 4 -72.26 4.64 5.99
CA ARG A 4 -71.52 5.93 6.04
C ARG A 4 -70.22 5.86 6.88
N GLY A 5 -70.13 4.96 7.86
CA GLY A 5 -68.94 4.83 8.71
C GLY A 5 -67.76 4.06 8.09
N ILE A 6 -68.01 3.24 7.06
CA ILE A 6 -66.96 2.47 6.36
C ILE A 6 -66.27 3.35 5.32
N PHE A 7 -67.01 4.22 4.63
CA PHE A 7 -66.46 5.13 3.63
C PHE A 7 -65.54 6.20 4.24
N ILE A 8 -65.88 6.71 5.43
CA ILE A 8 -65.05 7.72 6.14
C ILE A 8 -63.76 7.10 6.69
N LYS A 9 -63.78 5.81 7.10
CA LYS A 9 -62.58 5.11 7.56
C LYS A 9 -61.65 4.68 6.40
N LEU A 10 -62.19 4.33 5.23
CA LEU A 10 -61.37 4.08 4.04
C LEU A 10 -60.71 5.36 3.50
N PHE A 11 -61.41 6.50 3.55
CA PHE A 11 -60.88 7.78 3.06
C PHE A 11 -59.80 8.36 3.97
N ALA A 12 -59.90 8.15 5.30
CA ALA A 12 -58.88 8.58 6.25
C ALA A 12 -57.58 7.74 6.17
N VAL A 13 -57.68 6.44 5.84
CA VAL A 13 -56.50 5.58 5.62
C VAL A 13 -55.82 5.88 4.28
N LEU A 14 -56.59 6.24 3.23
CA LEU A 14 -56.03 6.66 1.94
C LEU A 14 -55.35 8.04 2.02
N LEU A 15 -55.88 8.97 2.84
CA LEU A 15 -55.30 10.30 3.03
C LEU A 15 -54.07 10.27 3.95
N ALA A 16 -54.03 9.36 4.94
CA ALA A 16 -52.84 9.11 5.76
C ALA A 16 -51.71 8.39 4.99
N LEU A 17 -52.04 7.62 3.95
CA LEU A 17 -51.05 7.05 3.02
C LEU A 17 -50.48 8.09 2.04
N LEU A 18 -51.20 9.20 1.79
CA LEU A 18 -50.77 10.30 0.92
C LEU A 18 -49.94 11.37 1.66
N THR A 19 -50.02 11.45 2.99
CA THR A 19 -49.22 12.42 3.79
C THR A 19 -47.96 11.82 4.44
N VAL A 20 -47.74 10.51 4.33
CA VAL A 20 -46.49 9.84 4.79
C VAL A 20 -45.51 9.58 3.62
N PHE A 21 -45.87 10.00 2.40
CA PHE A 21 -45.05 9.78 1.20
C PHE A 21 -44.63 11.08 0.46
N PRO A 22 -43.98 12.03 1.17
CA PRO A 22 -42.93 12.83 0.51
C PRO A 22 -41.51 12.57 1.03
N MET A 23 -41.29 11.76 2.08
CA MET A 23 -39.93 11.52 2.62
C MET A 23 -39.16 10.35 1.99
N LEU A 24 -39.72 9.69 0.96
CA LEU A 24 -39.01 8.64 0.20
C LEU A 24 -38.64 9.07 -1.22
N VAL A 25 -38.65 10.38 -1.47
CA VAL A 25 -38.00 11.00 -2.65
C VAL A 25 -36.77 11.78 -2.18
N SER A 26 -35.85 11.11 -1.48
CA SER A 26 -34.43 11.42 -1.63
C SER A 26 -33.84 10.36 -2.55
N CYS A 27 -33.96 10.71 -3.83
CA CYS A 27 -33.48 10.03 -5.01
C CYS A 27 -32.06 9.46 -4.85
N LYS A 28 -31.85 8.24 -5.36
CA LYS A 28 -30.63 7.76 -6.03
C LYS A 28 -29.36 8.62 -5.79
N LYS A 29 -28.39 8.21 -4.93
CA LYS A 29 -26.94 8.59 -4.93
C LYS A 29 -26.31 8.56 -3.50
N ASN A 30 -26.22 7.41 -2.84
CA ASN A 30 -25.36 7.35 -1.62
C ASN A 30 -23.89 7.14 -1.95
N GLU A 31 -23.56 6.47 -3.06
CA GLU A 31 -22.18 6.20 -3.49
C GLU A 31 -21.41 7.48 -3.87
N LYS A 32 -21.98 8.31 -4.74
CA LYS A 32 -21.40 9.58 -5.21
C LYS A 32 -21.76 10.78 -4.34
N ALA A 33 -22.12 10.55 -3.09
CA ALA A 33 -22.33 11.65 -2.18
C ALA A 33 -20.98 12.19 -1.71
N VAL A 34 -20.79 13.49 -1.80
CA VAL A 34 -19.54 14.11 -1.36
C VAL A 34 -19.50 14.14 0.17
N VAL A 35 -18.44 13.58 0.76
CA VAL A 35 -18.21 13.55 2.21
C VAL A 35 -17.21 14.62 2.65
N GLY A 36 -16.39 15.12 1.75
CA GLY A 36 -15.43 16.19 2.02
C GLY A 36 -14.70 16.59 0.76
N THR A 37 -13.64 17.36 0.91
CA THR A 37 -12.75 17.74 -0.18
C THR A 37 -11.30 17.61 0.24
N VAL A 38 -10.41 17.35 -0.71
CA VAL A 38 -8.95 17.50 -0.54
C VAL A 38 -8.50 18.54 -1.55
N ASN A 39 -7.97 19.67 -1.06
CA ASN A 39 -7.55 20.80 -1.90
C ASN A 39 -8.60 21.23 -2.95
N GLY A 40 -9.88 21.26 -2.54
CA GLY A 40 -11.00 21.63 -3.41
C GLY A 40 -11.58 20.49 -4.28
N SER A 41 -10.89 19.36 -4.43
CA SER A 41 -11.40 18.17 -5.12
C SER A 41 -12.35 17.40 -4.23
N ASP A 42 -13.52 17.02 -4.76
CA ASP A 42 -14.53 16.25 -4.01
C ASP A 42 -14.04 14.82 -3.69
N VAL A 43 -14.24 14.42 -2.43
CA VAL A 43 -14.09 13.03 -1.97
C VAL A 43 -15.47 12.44 -1.80
N TYR A 44 -15.69 11.28 -2.41
CA TYR A 44 -16.99 10.61 -2.42
C TYR A 44 -17.13 9.58 -1.30
N TYR A 45 -18.38 9.28 -0.94
CA TYR A 45 -18.71 8.34 0.12
C TYR A 45 -18.22 6.92 -0.17
N ASP A 46 -18.19 6.49 -1.43
CA ASP A 46 -17.70 5.17 -1.81
C ASP A 46 -16.18 5.01 -1.63
N GLU A 47 -15.39 6.06 -1.86
CA GLU A 47 -13.96 6.10 -1.49
C GLU A 47 -13.77 5.97 0.02
N LEU A 48 -14.47 6.80 0.81
CA LEU A 48 -14.43 6.71 2.27
C LEU A 48 -14.86 5.33 2.77
N TYR A 49 -15.92 4.77 2.19
CA TYR A 49 -16.44 3.46 2.55
C TYR A 49 -15.42 2.35 2.25
N PHE A 50 -14.77 2.39 1.08
CA PHE A 50 -13.72 1.44 0.75
C PHE A 50 -12.54 1.53 1.72
N LEU A 51 -12.08 2.75 1.99
CA LEU A 51 -10.94 3.01 2.87
C LEU A 51 -11.20 2.49 4.29
N VAL A 52 -12.36 2.84 4.85
CA VAL A 52 -12.78 2.37 6.18
C VAL A 52 -12.84 0.84 6.24
N ASN A 53 -13.45 0.18 5.26
CA ASN A 53 -13.59 -1.27 5.29
C ASN A 53 -12.28 -2.00 5.04
N SER A 54 -11.31 -1.36 4.37
CA SER A 54 -9.96 -1.90 4.21
C SER A 54 -9.21 -2.03 5.53
N TYR A 55 -9.53 -1.18 6.52
CA TYR A 55 -8.82 -1.13 7.80
C TYR A 55 -9.58 -1.74 8.97
N LYS A 56 -10.91 -1.68 8.92
CA LYS A 56 -11.79 -2.00 10.05
C LYS A 56 -11.49 -3.34 10.71
N ALA A 57 -11.29 -4.41 9.94
CA ALA A 57 -11.05 -5.75 10.48
C ALA A 57 -9.74 -5.82 11.29
N SER A 58 -8.62 -5.35 10.70
CA SER A 58 -7.32 -5.33 11.40
C SER A 58 -7.35 -4.46 12.64
N ILE A 59 -8.02 -3.30 12.59
CA ILE A 59 -8.07 -2.38 13.73
C ILE A 59 -8.88 -2.99 14.89
N LEU A 60 -10.01 -3.63 14.60
CA LEU A 60 -10.81 -4.30 15.62
C LEU A 60 -10.04 -5.42 16.32
N GLU A 61 -9.26 -6.18 15.55
CA GLU A 61 -8.36 -7.22 16.05
C GLU A 61 -7.24 -6.62 16.91
N ASP A 62 -6.52 -5.62 16.40
CA ASP A 62 -5.41 -4.95 17.10
C ASP A 62 -5.86 -4.26 18.41
N CYS A 63 -7.13 -3.85 18.49
CA CYS A 63 -7.74 -3.24 19.67
C CYS A 63 -8.38 -4.24 20.64
N GLY A 64 -8.33 -5.55 20.36
CA GLY A 64 -8.93 -6.59 21.21
C GLY A 64 -10.43 -6.38 21.44
N GLY A 65 -11.15 -5.83 20.45
CA GLY A 65 -12.58 -5.52 20.58
C GLY A 65 -12.92 -4.24 21.36
N ASN A 66 -11.93 -3.43 21.77
CA ASN A 66 -12.20 -2.11 22.35
C ASN A 66 -12.69 -1.14 21.26
N GLU A 67 -14.01 -0.95 21.16
CA GLU A 67 -14.62 -0.11 20.12
C GLU A 67 -14.19 1.36 20.19
N ALA A 68 -14.01 1.93 21.39
CA ALA A 68 -13.60 3.32 21.52
C ALA A 68 -12.18 3.55 20.96
N LEU A 69 -11.26 2.64 21.29
CA LEU A 69 -9.90 2.66 20.75
C LEU A 69 -9.90 2.39 19.23
N ALA A 70 -10.71 1.42 18.79
CA ALA A 70 -10.84 1.09 17.36
C ALA A 70 -11.39 2.27 16.56
N ARG A 71 -12.38 3.00 17.08
CA ARG A 71 -12.92 4.22 16.44
C ARG A 71 -11.85 5.27 16.24
N GLN A 72 -11.06 5.54 17.28
CA GLN A 72 -10.00 6.54 17.20
C GLN A 72 -8.92 6.12 16.19
N GLN A 73 -8.40 4.89 16.29
CA GLN A 73 -7.37 4.41 15.37
C GLN A 73 -7.86 4.35 13.92
N LEU A 74 -9.12 3.95 13.71
CA LEU A 74 -9.73 3.93 12.38
C LEU A 74 -9.87 5.35 11.82
N TYR A 75 -10.31 6.31 12.64
CA TYR A 75 -10.38 7.70 12.25
C TYR A 75 -9.00 8.25 11.84
N ASP A 76 -7.98 8.09 12.70
CA ASP A 76 -6.63 8.58 12.44
C ASP A 76 -6.04 7.99 11.15
N LEU A 77 -6.26 6.68 10.93
CA LEU A 77 -5.76 5.99 9.75
C LEU A 77 -6.48 6.48 8.48
N VAL A 78 -7.81 6.55 8.51
CA VAL A 78 -8.64 7.05 7.41
C VAL A 78 -8.27 8.51 7.07
N MET A 79 -8.07 9.40 8.04
CA MET A 79 -7.80 10.81 7.79
C MET A 79 -6.47 11.08 7.09
N GLU A 80 -5.44 10.28 7.33
CA GLU A 80 -4.16 10.43 6.60
C GLU A 80 -4.14 9.66 5.28
N ASP A 81 -4.95 8.60 5.11
CA ASP A 81 -4.95 7.84 3.85
C ASP A 81 -6.00 8.34 2.84
N ILE A 82 -7.03 9.09 3.28
CA ILE A 82 -8.07 9.66 2.40
C ILE A 82 -7.52 10.69 1.39
N VAL A 83 -6.32 11.24 1.64
CA VAL A 83 -5.66 12.18 0.72
C VAL A 83 -4.80 11.49 -0.35
N ALA A 84 -4.55 10.17 -0.24
CA ALA A 84 -3.54 9.48 -1.05
C ALA A 84 -3.82 9.55 -2.57
N ASN A 85 -5.04 9.24 -3.00
CA ASN A 85 -5.42 9.33 -4.42
C ASN A 85 -5.28 10.77 -4.94
N GLN A 86 -5.60 11.75 -4.11
CA GLN A 86 -5.52 13.17 -4.47
C GLN A 86 -4.08 13.66 -4.52
N ALA A 87 -3.18 13.11 -3.70
CA ALA A 87 -1.73 13.36 -3.81
C ALA A 87 -1.18 12.84 -5.15
N ILE A 88 -1.59 11.64 -5.56
CA ILE A 88 -1.20 11.07 -6.87
C ILE A 88 -1.73 11.95 -8.00
N LEU A 89 -3.00 12.34 -7.96
CA LEU A 89 -3.61 13.21 -8.98
C LEU A 89 -2.92 14.57 -9.05
N ALA A 90 -2.64 15.20 -7.90
CA ALA A 90 -1.94 16.47 -7.84
C ALA A 90 -0.52 16.37 -8.40
N LEU A 91 0.20 15.27 -8.12
CA LEU A 91 1.51 15.04 -8.71
C LEU A 91 1.40 14.81 -10.23
N CYS A 92 0.46 13.97 -10.67
CA CYS A 92 0.24 13.72 -12.11
C CYS A 92 -0.09 15.02 -12.88
N ALA A 93 -0.91 15.89 -12.29
CA ALA A 93 -1.28 17.18 -12.87
C ALA A 93 -0.06 18.10 -13.10
N ASP A 94 0.93 18.10 -12.19
CA ASP A 94 2.19 18.84 -12.37
C ASP A 94 2.95 18.42 -13.65
N TYR A 95 2.69 17.20 -14.15
CA TYR A 95 3.28 16.64 -15.37
C TYR A 95 2.29 16.59 -16.54
N GLY A 96 1.15 17.30 -16.44
CA GLY A 96 0.13 17.39 -17.48
C GLY A 96 -0.67 16.10 -17.68
N LEU A 97 -0.72 15.22 -16.68
CA LEU A 97 -1.49 13.98 -16.70
C LEU A 97 -2.82 14.18 -15.93
N GLU A 98 -3.94 14.13 -16.66
CA GLU A 98 -5.28 14.39 -16.13
C GLU A 98 -6.22 13.19 -16.34
N LEU A 99 -7.19 12.97 -15.44
CA LEU A 99 -8.11 11.82 -15.50
C LEU A 99 -8.89 11.70 -16.81
N ASP A 100 -9.25 12.83 -17.41
CA ASP A 100 -9.97 12.84 -18.69
C ASP A 100 -9.11 12.26 -19.84
N SER A 101 -7.78 12.36 -19.75
CA SER A 101 -6.86 11.82 -20.76
C SER A 101 -6.85 10.28 -20.82
N VAL A 102 -7.19 9.60 -19.72
CA VAL A 102 -7.17 8.13 -19.60
C VAL A 102 -8.57 7.51 -19.60
N LYS A 103 -9.63 8.30 -19.82
CA LYS A 103 -11.02 7.83 -19.70
C LYS A 103 -11.37 6.65 -20.62
N SER A 104 -10.81 6.61 -21.83
CA SER A 104 -11.00 5.46 -22.74
C SER A 104 -10.25 4.24 -22.23
N GLU A 105 -8.99 4.41 -21.80
CA GLU A 105 -8.18 3.33 -21.25
C GLU A 105 -8.80 2.71 -20.00
N VAL A 106 -9.40 3.53 -19.11
CA VAL A 106 -10.18 3.04 -17.96
C VAL A 106 -11.32 2.13 -18.40
N LYS A 107 -12.07 2.52 -19.45
CA LYS A 107 -13.17 1.71 -19.97
C LYS A 107 -12.64 0.37 -20.52
N ASP A 108 -11.54 0.40 -21.25
CA ASP A 108 -10.94 -0.78 -21.86
C ASP A 108 -10.37 -1.73 -20.79
N GLN A 109 -9.72 -1.20 -19.74
CA GLN A 109 -9.25 -1.98 -18.60
C GLN A 109 -10.39 -2.62 -17.82
N VAL A 110 -11.50 -1.91 -17.57
CA VAL A 110 -12.67 -2.50 -16.92
C VAL A 110 -13.30 -3.61 -17.78
N ALA A 111 -13.39 -3.41 -19.11
CA ALA A 111 -13.86 -4.44 -20.02
C ALA A 111 -12.92 -5.67 -20.05
N LEU A 112 -11.61 -5.44 -19.97
CA LEU A 112 -10.61 -6.50 -19.89
C LEU A 112 -10.75 -7.31 -18.60
N ILE A 113 -10.95 -6.65 -17.45
CA ILE A 113 -11.22 -7.31 -16.16
C ILE A 113 -12.47 -8.20 -16.28
N ILE A 114 -13.56 -7.69 -16.85
CA ILE A 114 -14.80 -8.46 -17.04
C ILE A 114 -14.56 -9.68 -17.96
N THR A 115 -13.78 -9.50 -19.02
CA THR A 115 -13.48 -10.56 -19.99
C THR A 115 -12.59 -11.64 -19.37
N GLN A 116 -11.45 -11.26 -18.79
CA GLN A 116 -10.41 -12.18 -18.31
C GLN A 116 -10.77 -12.86 -16.99
N ASN A 117 -11.36 -12.11 -16.05
CA ASN A 117 -11.58 -12.62 -14.69
C ASN A 117 -12.99 -13.18 -14.49
N PHE A 118 -13.93 -12.79 -15.36
CA PHE A 118 -15.34 -13.17 -15.23
C PHE A 118 -15.91 -13.84 -16.48
N ALA A 119 -15.10 -14.14 -17.50
CA ALA A 119 -15.56 -14.76 -18.76
C ALA A 119 -16.76 -14.02 -19.38
N ASN A 120 -16.71 -12.67 -19.37
CA ASN A 120 -17.78 -11.77 -19.78
C ASN A 120 -19.05 -11.79 -18.91
N ASN A 121 -19.02 -12.40 -17.72
CA ASN A 121 -20.14 -12.44 -16.79
C ASN A 121 -20.22 -11.16 -15.95
N GLU A 122 -20.92 -10.15 -16.45
CA GLU A 122 -21.09 -8.87 -15.73
C GLU A 122 -21.80 -9.02 -14.37
N LYS A 123 -22.66 -10.02 -14.19
CA LYS A 123 -23.34 -10.24 -12.92
C LYS A 123 -22.33 -10.69 -11.86
N ALA A 124 -21.47 -11.64 -12.20
CA ALA A 124 -20.40 -12.11 -11.32
C ALA A 124 -19.43 -10.96 -10.98
N PHE A 125 -19.05 -10.15 -11.97
CA PHE A 125 -18.26 -8.93 -11.75
C PHE A 125 -18.92 -7.97 -10.74
N ARG A 126 -20.20 -7.65 -10.94
CA ARG A 126 -20.93 -6.76 -10.01
C ARG A 126 -21.02 -7.33 -8.59
N GLN A 127 -21.19 -8.64 -8.45
CA GLN A 127 -21.21 -9.34 -7.16
C GLN A 127 -19.84 -9.30 -6.48
N ASP A 128 -18.76 -9.43 -7.24
CA ASP A 128 -17.40 -9.35 -6.71
C ASP A 128 -17.08 -7.95 -6.16
N LEU A 129 -17.40 -6.88 -6.90
CA LEU A 129 -17.27 -5.51 -6.39
C LEU A 129 -18.02 -5.31 -5.07
N GLU A 130 -19.23 -5.86 -4.99
CA GLU A 130 -20.09 -5.84 -3.81
C GLU A 130 -19.45 -6.51 -2.59
N LYS A 131 -18.86 -7.69 -2.81
CA LYS A 131 -18.19 -8.48 -1.78
C LYS A 131 -16.95 -7.76 -1.26
N ASN A 132 -16.24 -7.07 -2.15
CA ASN A 132 -15.01 -6.34 -1.85
C ASN A 132 -15.26 -4.88 -1.42
N ASN A 133 -16.51 -4.49 -1.15
CA ASN A 133 -16.87 -3.14 -0.69
C ASN A 133 -16.50 -2.02 -1.69
N ILE A 134 -16.48 -2.33 -2.98
CA ILE A 134 -16.14 -1.42 -4.08
C ILE A 134 -17.40 -1.12 -4.92
N THR A 135 -17.53 0.12 -5.37
CA THR A 135 -18.53 0.51 -6.38
C THR A 135 -17.86 0.54 -7.75
N GLU A 136 -18.62 0.37 -8.84
CA GLU A 136 -18.05 0.53 -10.19
C GLU A 136 -17.53 1.96 -10.42
N HIS A 137 -18.13 2.95 -9.76
CA HIS A 137 -17.65 4.33 -9.77
C HIS A 137 -16.25 4.44 -9.17
N TYR A 138 -16.06 3.93 -7.96
CA TYR A 138 -14.79 3.98 -7.26
C TYR A 138 -13.74 3.13 -7.99
N LEU A 139 -14.09 1.95 -8.51
CA LEU A 139 -13.20 1.15 -9.36
C LEU A 139 -12.65 1.97 -10.52
N LYS A 140 -13.53 2.63 -11.31
CA LYS A 140 -13.10 3.44 -12.45
C LYS A 140 -12.22 4.62 -12.03
N PHE A 141 -12.52 5.22 -10.89
CA PHE A 141 -11.70 6.30 -10.33
C PHE A 141 -10.29 5.80 -10.00
N VAL A 142 -10.15 4.73 -9.21
CA VAL A 142 -8.82 4.21 -8.84
C VAL A 142 -8.07 3.63 -10.05
N THR A 143 -8.75 2.99 -11.00
CA THR A 143 -8.13 2.59 -12.26
C THR A 143 -7.59 3.79 -13.05
N GLY A 144 -8.31 4.92 -13.03
CA GLY A 144 -7.81 6.16 -13.64
C GLY A 144 -6.56 6.69 -12.94
N VAL A 145 -6.58 6.75 -11.61
CA VAL A 145 -5.43 7.14 -10.78
C VAL A 145 -4.22 6.24 -11.07
N ASP A 146 -4.41 4.93 -11.10
CA ASP A 146 -3.36 3.93 -11.37
C ASP A 146 -2.79 4.09 -12.78
N LEU A 147 -3.63 4.33 -13.79
CA LEU A 147 -3.18 4.56 -15.17
C LEU A 147 -2.34 5.83 -15.29
N LEU A 148 -2.76 6.93 -14.65
CA LEU A 148 -1.96 8.15 -14.63
C LEU A 148 -0.62 7.93 -13.92
N TYR A 149 -0.64 7.29 -12.75
CA TYR A 149 0.58 6.99 -12.01
C TYR A 149 1.53 6.10 -12.81
N SER A 150 1.02 5.12 -13.56
CA SER A 150 1.84 4.25 -14.42
C SER A 150 2.52 5.01 -15.57
N LYS A 151 1.96 6.13 -16.02
CA LYS A 151 2.53 7.02 -17.06
C LYS A 151 3.49 8.06 -16.48
N LEU A 152 3.47 8.27 -15.17
CA LEU A 152 4.26 9.30 -14.51
C LEU A 152 5.78 9.11 -14.70
N PRO A 153 6.38 7.90 -14.60
CA PRO A 153 7.82 7.73 -14.83
C PRO A 153 8.31 8.26 -16.17
N GLU A 154 7.56 8.00 -17.25
CA GLU A 154 7.88 8.50 -18.59
C GLU A 154 7.81 10.02 -18.66
N LYS A 155 6.75 10.62 -18.08
CA LYS A 155 6.62 12.08 -18.02
C LYS A 155 7.64 12.75 -17.13
N TYR A 156 8.00 12.08 -16.05
CA TYR A 156 9.00 12.53 -15.12
C TYR A 156 10.36 12.60 -15.80
N GLU A 157 10.74 11.57 -16.56
CA GLU A 157 11.92 11.57 -17.41
C GLU A 157 11.89 12.70 -18.46
N GLN A 158 10.77 12.85 -19.19
CA GLN A 158 10.60 13.89 -20.21
C GLN A 158 10.69 15.31 -19.66
N SER A 159 10.42 15.52 -18.36
CA SER A 159 10.48 16.84 -17.73
C SER A 159 11.89 17.43 -17.66
N GLY A 160 12.92 16.60 -17.74
CA GLY A 160 14.32 17.02 -17.59
C GLY A 160 14.68 17.53 -16.19
N LYS A 161 13.79 17.42 -15.19
CA LYS A 161 14.07 17.77 -13.78
C LYS A 161 15.26 17.00 -13.22
N ILE A 162 15.41 15.76 -13.67
CA ILE A 162 16.59 14.95 -13.40
C ILE A 162 17.41 14.90 -14.67
N LYS A 163 18.69 15.27 -14.56
CA LYS A 163 19.67 14.92 -15.59
C LYS A 163 19.96 13.44 -15.45
N ILE A 164 19.65 12.71 -16.50
CA ILE A 164 19.95 11.27 -16.62
C ILE A 164 20.89 11.11 -17.81
N ASP A 165 22.02 11.80 -17.74
CA ASP A 165 23.18 11.49 -18.55
C ASP A 165 24.08 10.49 -17.80
N GLU A 166 25.05 9.89 -18.49
CA GLU A 166 25.92 8.86 -17.92
C GLU A 166 26.64 9.37 -16.65
N ASP A 167 27.19 10.58 -16.68
CA ASP A 167 27.93 11.17 -15.57
C ASP A 167 27.04 11.41 -14.34
N SER A 168 25.86 12.00 -14.53
CA SER A 168 24.89 12.27 -13.46
C SER A 168 24.32 10.98 -12.87
N LEU A 169 24.10 9.94 -13.70
CA LEU A 169 23.66 8.64 -13.18
C LEU A 169 24.77 7.95 -12.41
N VAL A 170 26.04 8.01 -12.85
CA VAL A 170 27.17 7.44 -12.10
C VAL A 170 27.32 8.12 -10.74
N ALA A 171 27.25 9.45 -10.71
CA ALA A 171 27.29 10.20 -9.45
C ALA A 171 26.11 9.83 -8.54
N PHE A 172 24.88 9.82 -9.08
CA PHE A 172 23.69 9.43 -8.34
C PHE A 172 23.79 7.99 -7.83
N ALA A 173 24.26 7.08 -8.68
CA ALA A 173 24.42 5.66 -8.37
C ALA A 173 25.38 5.47 -7.19
N LYS A 174 26.53 6.13 -7.23
CA LYS A 174 27.54 6.06 -6.15
C LYS A 174 27.08 6.71 -4.85
N GLU A 175 26.21 7.72 -4.91
CA GLU A 175 25.69 8.39 -3.72
C GLU A 175 24.51 7.64 -3.08
N ASN A 176 23.68 6.98 -3.88
CA ASN A 176 22.37 6.46 -3.44
C ASN A 176 22.28 4.94 -3.46
N PHE A 177 23.20 4.23 -4.10
CA PHE A 177 23.21 2.78 -4.13
C PHE A 177 24.51 2.21 -3.62
N ILE A 178 24.37 1.01 -3.09
CA ILE A 178 25.48 0.15 -2.72
C ILE A 178 25.25 -1.22 -3.32
N ARG A 179 26.33 -1.92 -3.65
CA ARG A 179 26.25 -3.30 -4.11
C ARG A 179 26.70 -4.21 -2.99
N VAL A 180 25.92 -5.21 -2.65
CA VAL A 180 26.24 -6.12 -1.54
C VAL A 180 25.92 -7.56 -1.89
N ASN A 181 26.71 -8.49 -1.37
CA ASN A 181 26.24 -9.85 -1.14
C ASN A 181 25.73 -9.97 0.29
N HIS A 182 24.77 -10.86 0.52
CA HIS A 182 24.40 -11.21 1.89
C HIS A 182 24.10 -12.69 2.07
N ILE A 183 24.23 -13.12 3.31
CA ILE A 183 23.70 -14.39 3.81
C ILE A 183 22.64 -14.06 4.83
N VAL A 184 21.47 -14.69 4.71
CA VAL A 184 20.38 -14.56 5.68
C VAL A 184 19.98 -15.91 6.26
N ARG A 185 19.69 -15.91 7.56
CA ARG A 185 19.04 -17.02 8.26
C ARG A 185 17.82 -16.52 9.02
N PHE A 186 16.65 -17.07 8.70
CA PHE A 186 15.38 -16.69 9.30
C PHE A 186 15.10 -17.47 10.59
N ASN A 187 14.76 -16.74 11.66
CA ASN A 187 14.39 -17.29 12.97
C ASN A 187 12.88 -17.47 13.05
N ASP A 188 12.33 -18.31 12.15
CA ASP A 188 10.87 -18.53 12.05
C ASP A 188 10.25 -19.12 13.33
N THR A 189 11.08 -19.75 14.17
CA THR A 189 10.67 -20.29 15.47
C THR A 189 11.70 -19.92 16.54
N ALA A 190 11.26 -19.84 17.80
CA ALA A 190 12.13 -19.48 18.92
C ALA A 190 13.34 -20.42 19.06
N ASP A 191 13.18 -21.70 18.74
CA ASP A 191 14.25 -22.71 18.81
C ASP A 191 15.34 -22.51 17.74
N LYS A 192 15.04 -21.76 16.66
CA LYS A 192 16.01 -21.49 15.59
C LYS A 192 16.97 -20.36 15.92
N ASP A 193 16.64 -19.44 16.84
CA ASP A 193 17.44 -18.22 17.08
C ASP A 193 18.89 -18.55 17.47
N ARG A 194 19.08 -19.34 18.53
CA ARG A 194 20.43 -19.75 18.98
C ARG A 194 21.16 -20.62 17.96
N ALA A 195 20.43 -21.52 17.29
CA ALA A 195 21.00 -22.43 16.31
C ALA A 195 21.48 -21.68 15.05
N ASN A 196 20.69 -20.71 14.58
CA ASN A 196 21.03 -19.87 13.44
C ASN A 196 22.17 -18.93 13.78
N LEU A 197 22.16 -18.29 14.95
CA LEU A 197 23.28 -17.46 15.39
C LEU A 197 24.59 -18.25 15.41
N LYS A 198 24.58 -19.48 15.97
CA LYS A 198 25.75 -20.35 15.96
C LYS A 198 26.22 -20.64 14.53
N LYS A 199 25.32 -21.05 13.65
CA LYS A 199 25.65 -21.32 12.24
C LYS A 199 26.20 -20.09 11.53
N MET A 200 25.62 -18.91 11.78
CA MET A 200 26.07 -17.66 11.19
C MET A 200 27.47 -17.28 11.68
N ASN A 201 27.76 -17.48 12.97
CA ASN A 201 29.12 -17.27 13.49
C ASN A 201 30.14 -18.24 12.87
N GLU A 202 29.78 -19.53 12.69
CA GLU A 202 30.62 -20.51 11.99
C GLU A 202 30.87 -20.11 10.52
N ALA A 203 29.85 -19.56 9.85
CA ALA A 203 29.98 -19.04 8.49
C ALA A 203 30.88 -17.79 8.44
N LEU A 204 30.71 -16.86 9.38
CA LEU A 204 31.58 -15.67 9.49
C LEU A 204 33.03 -16.05 9.77
N GLU A 205 33.28 -17.05 10.61
CA GLU A 205 34.62 -17.57 10.86
C GLU A 205 35.25 -18.12 9.57
N SER A 206 34.49 -18.92 8.81
CA SER A 206 34.95 -19.46 7.52
C SER A 206 35.22 -18.37 6.47
N LEU A 207 34.44 -17.28 6.49
CA LEU A 207 34.65 -16.12 5.64
C LEU A 207 35.93 -15.36 6.03
N ARG A 208 36.15 -15.15 7.33
CA ARG A 208 37.32 -14.42 7.87
C ARG A 208 38.62 -15.20 7.74
N SER A 209 38.59 -16.52 7.83
CA SER A 209 39.75 -17.39 7.60
C SER A 209 40.10 -17.54 6.12
N GLY A 210 39.16 -17.21 5.22
CA GLY A 210 39.29 -17.44 3.78
C GLY A 210 39.02 -18.89 3.36
N ASP A 211 38.52 -19.74 4.27
CA ASP A 211 38.15 -21.14 3.96
C ASP A 211 36.98 -21.22 2.99
N LYS A 212 36.10 -20.21 3.01
CA LYS A 212 34.99 -20.05 2.07
C LYS A 212 34.87 -18.59 1.65
N SER A 213 34.46 -18.37 0.41
CA SER A 213 34.00 -17.05 -0.04
C SER A 213 32.50 -16.86 0.25
N MET A 214 32.05 -15.61 0.16
CA MET A 214 30.63 -15.28 0.22
C MET A 214 29.84 -15.99 -0.89
N TYR A 215 30.40 -16.04 -2.10
CA TYR A 215 29.84 -16.77 -3.23
C TYR A 215 29.66 -18.26 -2.92
N ASP A 216 30.66 -18.93 -2.33
CA ASP A 216 30.57 -20.37 -2.02
C ASP A 216 29.40 -20.69 -1.09
N LEU A 217 29.15 -19.83 -0.09
CA LEU A 217 28.03 -19.97 0.83
C LEU A 217 26.69 -19.72 0.15
N ILE A 218 26.60 -18.69 -0.70
CA ILE A 218 25.38 -18.40 -1.46
C ILE A 218 25.07 -19.56 -2.43
N ALA A 219 26.04 -19.96 -3.25
CA ALA A 219 25.90 -21.00 -4.26
C ALA A 219 25.61 -22.39 -3.67
N SER A 220 26.07 -22.67 -2.44
CA SER A 220 25.75 -23.93 -1.75
C SER A 220 24.32 -23.98 -1.18
N GLY A 221 23.52 -22.92 -1.35
CA GLY A 221 22.21 -22.78 -0.70
C GLY A 221 22.31 -22.63 0.82
N TYR A 222 23.45 -22.15 1.34
CA TYR A 222 23.57 -21.88 2.77
C TYR A 222 22.67 -20.69 3.16
N SER A 223 22.64 -19.65 2.33
CA SER A 223 21.73 -18.52 2.52
C SER A 223 20.28 -18.95 2.28
N GLN A 224 19.36 -18.40 3.08
CA GLN A 224 17.92 -18.55 2.86
C GLN A 224 17.33 -17.40 2.03
N ALA A 225 18.18 -16.53 1.48
CA ALA A 225 17.75 -15.51 0.52
C ALA A 225 17.32 -16.18 -0.79
N PHE A 226 16.26 -15.66 -1.40
CA PHE A 226 15.63 -16.28 -2.58
C PHE A 226 16.26 -15.89 -3.92
N ASP A 227 16.94 -14.76 -3.98
CA ASP A 227 16.82 -13.95 -5.19
C ASP A 227 18.10 -13.85 -6.04
N ASP A 228 19.26 -14.31 -5.57
CA ASP A 228 20.47 -14.33 -6.40
C ASP A 228 21.49 -15.43 -6.01
N PRO A 229 21.42 -16.62 -6.63
CA PRO A 229 22.44 -17.65 -6.48
C PRO A 229 23.71 -17.36 -7.30
N SER A 230 23.73 -16.34 -8.16
CA SER A 230 24.88 -16.02 -9.03
C SER A 230 25.98 -15.26 -8.29
N GLY A 231 25.68 -14.72 -7.10
CA GLY A 231 26.58 -13.88 -6.31
C GLY A 231 27.05 -12.62 -7.03
N ASP A 232 26.33 -12.21 -8.08
CA ASP A 232 26.45 -10.88 -8.67
C ASP A 232 25.97 -9.80 -7.67
N GLY A 233 25.21 -10.18 -6.67
CA GLY A 233 24.88 -9.35 -5.53
C GLY A 233 23.75 -8.38 -5.81
N TYR A 234 23.32 -7.73 -4.74
CA TYR A 234 22.14 -6.90 -4.70
C TYR A 234 22.53 -5.42 -4.76
N LEU A 235 21.83 -4.67 -5.60
CA LEU A 235 21.77 -3.22 -5.48
C LEU A 235 20.81 -2.86 -4.36
N ILE A 236 21.32 -2.16 -3.36
CA ILE A 236 20.53 -1.62 -2.26
C ILE A 236 20.49 -0.10 -2.41
N THR A 237 19.29 0.42 -2.60
CA THR A 237 19.03 1.87 -2.60
C THR A 237 18.94 2.38 -1.17
N LYS A 238 19.50 3.56 -0.92
CA LYS A 238 19.35 4.27 0.35
C LYS A 238 17.88 4.49 0.69
N GLY A 239 17.49 4.24 1.92
CA GLY A 239 16.10 4.28 2.41
C GLY A 239 15.22 3.10 1.97
N ALA A 240 15.71 2.15 1.17
CA ALA A 240 14.91 1.01 0.72
C ALA A 240 14.93 -0.16 1.71
N MET A 241 15.95 -0.23 2.58
CA MET A 241 16.08 -1.28 3.58
C MET A 241 15.72 -0.76 4.97
N ARG A 242 15.53 -1.67 5.93
CA ARG A 242 15.31 -1.30 7.33
C ARG A 242 16.55 -0.61 7.88
N ASP A 243 16.35 0.38 8.75
CA ASP A 243 17.43 1.18 9.36
C ASP A 243 18.57 0.33 9.94
N ASP A 244 18.25 -0.82 10.55
CA ASP A 244 19.24 -1.72 11.17
C ASP A 244 20.12 -2.44 10.13
N TYR A 245 19.53 -2.89 9.02
CA TYR A 245 20.26 -3.46 7.88
C TYR A 245 21.05 -2.39 7.15
N GLU A 246 20.39 -1.26 6.84
CA GLU A 246 20.98 -0.19 6.05
C GLU A 246 22.19 0.44 6.75
N ALA A 247 22.09 0.69 8.06
CA ALA A 247 23.20 1.23 8.84
C ALA A 247 24.45 0.35 8.76
N VAL A 248 24.30 -0.98 8.78
CA VAL A 248 25.44 -1.90 8.64
C VAL A 248 25.94 -1.89 7.19
N ALA A 249 25.05 -2.06 6.21
CA ALA A 249 25.43 -2.19 4.81
C ALA A 249 26.17 -0.95 4.25
N PHE A 250 25.74 0.25 4.65
CA PHE A 250 26.36 1.51 4.24
C PHE A 250 27.62 1.87 5.04
N ALA A 251 27.86 1.25 6.20
CA ALA A 251 29.08 1.47 6.97
C ALA A 251 30.28 0.64 6.49
N LEU A 252 30.04 -0.39 5.69
CA LEU A 252 31.08 -1.26 5.14
C LEU A 252 31.86 -0.58 4.00
N GLU A 253 33.18 -0.70 4.04
CA GLU A 253 34.07 -0.39 2.94
C GLU A 253 34.02 -1.48 1.86
N VAL A 254 34.42 -1.17 0.61
CA VAL A 254 34.45 -2.16 -0.48
C VAL A 254 35.35 -3.35 -0.12
N GLY A 255 34.79 -4.56 -0.23
CA GLY A 255 35.41 -5.83 0.14
C GLY A 255 35.26 -6.21 1.62
N GLU A 256 34.69 -5.35 2.45
CA GLU A 256 34.50 -5.62 3.87
C GLU A 256 33.31 -6.56 4.13
N ILE A 257 33.46 -7.43 5.13
CA ILE A 257 32.44 -8.37 5.61
C ILE A 257 32.00 -7.94 7.01
N SER A 258 30.69 -7.75 7.19
CA SER A 258 30.12 -7.38 8.50
C SER A 258 30.27 -8.49 9.54
N ASP A 259 30.20 -8.12 10.82
CA ASP A 259 29.84 -9.07 11.86
C ASP A 259 28.43 -9.65 11.62
N VAL A 260 28.09 -10.74 12.33
CA VAL A 260 26.72 -11.24 12.38
C VAL A 260 25.87 -10.23 13.14
N PHE A 261 24.83 -9.71 12.50
CA PHE A 261 23.88 -8.80 13.16
C PHE A 261 22.44 -9.28 12.97
N LYS A 262 21.58 -8.85 13.88
CA LYS A 262 20.16 -9.20 13.88
C LYS A 262 19.35 -8.09 13.24
N SER A 263 18.40 -8.46 12.39
CA SER A 263 17.40 -7.55 11.80
C SER A 263 16.06 -8.29 11.67
N ARG A 264 15.12 -7.75 10.90
CA ARG A 264 13.88 -8.43 10.50
C ARG A 264 13.75 -8.46 8.99
N GLY A 265 13.47 -9.63 8.45
CA GLY A 265 13.28 -9.87 7.03
C GLY A 265 12.03 -10.69 6.75
N LYS A 266 11.59 -10.71 5.50
CA LYS A 266 10.51 -11.58 5.05
C LYS A 266 11.06 -12.97 4.75
N ASN A 267 10.50 -14.00 5.38
CA ASN A 267 10.85 -15.39 5.09
C ASN A 267 10.16 -15.91 3.83
N ASN A 268 10.31 -17.21 3.58
CA ASN A 268 9.75 -17.98 2.48
C ASN A 268 8.21 -17.96 2.38
N ASN A 269 7.52 -17.57 3.45
CA ASN A 269 6.07 -17.44 3.49
C ASN A 269 5.63 -15.97 3.41
N ASN A 270 6.55 -15.04 3.07
CA ASN A 270 6.32 -13.59 3.06
C ASN A 270 5.97 -13.03 4.46
N GLU A 271 6.35 -13.73 5.53
CA GLU A 271 6.16 -13.33 6.92
C GLU A 271 7.39 -12.58 7.43
N TYR A 272 7.19 -11.45 8.11
CA TYR A 272 8.28 -10.76 8.77
C TYR A 272 8.70 -11.52 10.02
N VAL A 273 9.95 -11.98 10.05
CA VAL A 273 10.54 -12.70 11.19
C VAL A 273 11.87 -12.06 11.56
N ASP A 274 12.34 -12.33 12.77
CA ASP A 274 13.72 -12.02 13.13
C ASP A 274 14.66 -12.83 12.25
N CYS A 275 15.78 -12.25 11.87
CA CYS A 275 16.81 -12.94 11.10
C CYS A 275 18.20 -12.44 11.45
N TYR A 276 19.19 -13.23 11.08
CA TYR A 276 20.59 -12.86 11.12
C TYR A 276 21.11 -12.63 9.71
N TYR A 277 21.94 -11.60 9.57
CA TYR A 277 22.64 -11.27 8.33
C TYR A 277 24.15 -11.29 8.53
N ILE A 278 24.86 -11.64 7.46
CA ILE A 278 26.23 -11.22 7.18
C ILE A 278 26.19 -10.55 5.82
N ILE A 279 26.81 -9.37 5.69
CA ILE A 279 26.87 -8.59 4.46
C ILE A 279 28.32 -8.49 4.02
N GLU A 280 28.56 -8.64 2.71
CA GLU A 280 29.82 -8.27 2.06
C GLU A 280 29.55 -7.08 1.14
N ARG A 281 30.34 -6.02 1.27
CA ARG A 281 30.24 -4.87 0.37
C ARG A 281 31.00 -5.16 -0.91
N LEU A 282 30.30 -5.11 -2.04
CA LEU A 282 30.89 -5.25 -3.36
C LEU A 282 31.24 -3.88 -3.95
N GLU A 283 32.18 -3.90 -4.89
CA GLU A 283 32.48 -2.72 -5.68
C GLU A 283 31.29 -2.40 -6.61
N LEU A 284 30.82 -1.16 -6.52
CA LEU A 284 29.91 -0.57 -7.50
C LEU A 284 30.77 0.17 -8.55
N SER A 285 31.36 -0.60 -9.46
CA SER A 285 32.24 -0.06 -10.49
C SER A 285 31.47 0.70 -11.57
N ASP A 286 32.14 1.62 -12.27
CA ASP A 286 31.55 2.37 -13.37
C ASP A 286 31.01 1.43 -14.45
N ARG A 287 31.75 0.37 -14.79
CA ARG A 287 31.30 -0.68 -15.70
C ARG A 287 30.00 -1.34 -15.23
N TYR A 288 29.87 -1.64 -13.93
CA TYR A 288 28.63 -2.24 -13.41
C TYR A 288 27.46 -1.26 -13.52
N ILE A 289 27.70 0.02 -13.24
CA ILE A 289 26.69 1.07 -13.39
C ILE A 289 26.24 1.19 -14.84
N GLU A 290 27.18 1.20 -15.80
CA GLU A 290 26.91 1.22 -17.24
C GLU A 290 26.11 -0.01 -17.69
N GLU A 291 26.54 -1.22 -17.29
CA GLU A 291 25.87 -2.48 -17.62
C GLU A 291 24.45 -2.56 -17.01
N ASN A 292 24.20 -1.87 -15.89
CA ASN A 292 22.91 -1.83 -15.20
C ASN A 292 22.18 -0.48 -15.34
N PHE A 293 22.58 0.34 -16.31
CA PHE A 293 22.14 1.74 -16.45
C PHE A 293 20.63 1.90 -16.37
N TYR A 294 19.87 1.13 -17.16
CA TYR A 294 18.41 1.23 -17.21
C TYR A 294 17.72 0.85 -15.89
N LYS A 295 18.27 -0.12 -15.16
CA LYS A 295 17.75 -0.53 -13.85
C LYS A 295 17.94 0.59 -12.83
N LEU A 296 19.17 1.10 -12.73
CA LEU A 296 19.52 2.20 -11.82
C LEU A 296 18.73 3.47 -12.14
N LYS A 297 18.58 3.80 -13.43
CA LYS A 297 17.75 4.89 -13.91
C LYS A 297 16.29 4.74 -13.46
N THR A 298 15.71 3.56 -13.62
CA THR A 298 14.32 3.29 -13.22
C THR A 298 14.14 3.47 -11.71
N GLU A 299 15.05 2.91 -10.91
CA GLU A 299 15.03 3.08 -9.44
C GLU A 299 15.20 4.54 -9.03
N TYR A 300 16.06 5.30 -9.71
CA TYR A 300 16.24 6.73 -9.45
C TYR A 300 14.93 7.50 -9.70
N ILE A 301 14.32 7.30 -10.87
CA ILE A 301 13.06 7.96 -11.23
C ILE A 301 11.98 7.61 -10.19
N ASN A 302 11.81 6.33 -9.87
CA ASN A 302 10.80 5.88 -8.91
C ASN A 302 11.03 6.46 -7.51
N THR A 303 12.27 6.46 -7.03
CA THR A 303 12.62 7.04 -5.71
C THR A 303 12.32 8.53 -5.67
N SER A 304 12.62 9.25 -6.75
CA SER A 304 12.37 10.69 -6.85
C SER A 304 10.87 11.01 -6.92
N ILE A 305 10.11 10.24 -7.70
CA ILE A 305 8.64 10.32 -7.73
C ILE A 305 8.04 10.07 -6.36
N ASN A 306 8.50 9.04 -5.64
CA ASN A 306 7.99 8.71 -4.31
C ASN A 306 8.27 9.84 -3.31
N ALA A 307 9.44 10.48 -3.38
CA ALA A 307 9.77 11.63 -2.53
C ALA A 307 8.86 12.84 -2.84
N GLU A 308 8.64 13.17 -4.12
CA GLU A 308 7.70 14.22 -4.51
C GLU A 308 6.26 13.88 -4.09
N LEU A 309 5.86 12.61 -4.20
CA LEU A 309 4.52 12.14 -3.81
C LEU A 309 4.29 12.27 -2.31
N GLU A 310 5.26 11.91 -1.46
CA GLU A 310 5.12 12.07 -0.01
C GLU A 310 5.03 13.56 0.35
N ALA A 311 5.87 14.41 -0.25
CA ALA A 311 5.78 15.86 -0.06
C ALA A 311 4.41 16.41 -0.48
N LYS A 312 3.84 15.92 -1.58
CA LYS A 312 2.45 16.25 -1.96
C LYS A 312 1.47 15.78 -0.91
N ARG A 313 1.57 14.53 -0.44
CA ARG A 313 0.68 13.95 0.57
C ARG A 313 0.69 14.76 1.86
N GLU A 314 1.86 15.14 2.35
CA GLU A 314 2.03 15.97 3.57
C GLU A 314 1.45 17.38 3.42
N SER A 315 1.39 17.92 2.19
CA SER A 315 0.81 19.23 1.92
C SER A 315 -0.71 19.25 1.80
N LEU A 316 -1.36 18.08 1.71
CA LEU A 316 -2.79 17.95 1.49
C LEU A 316 -3.54 17.72 2.80
N GLU A 317 -4.70 18.36 2.92
CA GLU A 317 -5.60 18.19 4.05
C GLU A 317 -7.01 17.82 3.58
N PHE A 318 -7.61 16.85 4.27
CA PHE A 318 -9.02 16.52 4.09
C PHE A 318 -9.90 17.49 4.87
N SER A 319 -10.74 18.22 4.14
CA SER A 319 -11.77 19.10 4.68
C SER A 319 -13.12 18.38 4.71
N PRO A 320 -13.57 17.84 5.86
CA PRO A 320 -14.85 17.15 5.96
C PRO A 320 -16.03 18.11 5.74
N LYS A 321 -17.05 17.66 5.00
CA LYS A 321 -18.36 18.34 4.88
C LYS A 321 -19.32 17.81 5.95
N GLN A 322 -20.44 18.50 6.16
CA GLN A 322 -21.42 18.15 7.21
C GLN A 322 -21.81 16.66 7.22
N ARG A 323 -22.01 16.07 6.04
CA ARG A 323 -22.33 14.65 5.88
C ARG A 323 -21.30 13.71 6.53
N PHE A 324 -20.01 14.06 6.53
CA PHE A 324 -18.99 13.22 7.16
C PHE A 324 -19.19 13.10 8.67
N PHE A 325 -19.59 14.18 9.34
CA PHE A 325 -19.83 14.18 10.79
C PHE A 325 -21.09 13.41 11.20
N GLU A 326 -21.98 13.11 10.25
CA GLU A 326 -23.17 12.27 10.47
C GLU A 326 -22.84 10.77 10.38
N LEU A 327 -21.62 10.41 9.98
CA LEU A 327 -21.20 9.02 9.78
C LEU A 327 -20.55 8.44 11.02
N ASP A 328 -20.95 7.22 11.35
CA ASP A 328 -20.17 6.34 12.21
C ASP A 328 -19.20 5.52 11.34
N LEU A 329 -17.90 5.87 11.35
CA LEU A 329 -16.89 5.14 10.57
C LEU A 329 -16.82 3.65 10.96
N LEU A 330 -17.05 3.30 12.22
CA LEU A 330 -17.03 1.90 12.63
C LEU A 330 -18.29 1.16 12.12
N ASN A 331 -19.39 1.86 11.90
CA ASN A 331 -20.67 1.29 11.47
C ASN A 331 -21.20 1.94 10.18
N LEU A 332 -20.33 2.13 9.18
CA LEU A 332 -20.76 2.71 7.91
C LEU A 332 -21.80 1.83 7.21
N PRO A 333 -22.94 2.40 6.80
CA PRO A 333 -23.88 1.67 5.97
C PRO A 333 -23.26 1.38 4.61
N LYS A 334 -23.48 0.17 4.08
CA LYS A 334 -23.08 -0.14 2.71
C LYS A 334 -23.66 0.89 1.74
N PRO A 335 -22.89 1.35 0.73
CA PRO A 335 -23.48 2.10 -0.36
C PRO A 335 -24.61 1.26 -0.98
N ARG A 336 -25.83 1.80 -1.00
CA ARG A 336 -27.02 1.04 -1.44
C ARG A 336 -26.94 0.77 -2.93
N LYS A 337 -26.88 -0.51 -3.32
CA LYS A 337 -27.19 -0.99 -4.68
C LYS A 337 -28.68 -1.28 -4.85
N SER A 338 -29.15 -1.23 -6.10
CA SER A 338 -30.36 -1.94 -6.53
C SER A 338 -30.12 -3.47 -6.38
N LEU A 339 -31.00 -4.16 -5.63
CA LEU A 339 -31.12 -5.61 -5.36
C LEU A 339 -30.60 -6.57 -6.48
N THR A 340 -30.07 -7.79 -6.27
CA THR A 340 -30.34 -8.88 -5.27
C THR A 340 -29.25 -10.00 -5.27
N VAL A 341 -28.99 -10.56 -4.07
CA VAL A 341 -28.83 -12.00 -3.67
C VAL A 341 -27.59 -12.86 -4.07
N PHE A 342 -26.89 -13.32 -3.00
CA PHE A 342 -26.04 -14.51 -2.72
C PHE A 342 -25.12 -15.16 -3.78
N GLY A 343 -23.89 -15.47 -3.33
CA GLY A 343 -23.03 -16.54 -3.86
C GLY A 343 -21.53 -16.18 -4.00
N LEU A 344 -20.69 -16.73 -3.10
CA LEU A 344 -19.23 -16.58 -3.01
C LEU A 344 -18.45 -16.98 -4.28
N ILE A 345 -17.41 -16.21 -4.66
CA ILE A 345 -16.05 -16.67 -5.05
C ILE A 345 -15.03 -15.59 -4.60
N MET A 346 -13.87 -15.99 -4.06
CA MET A 346 -12.67 -15.15 -3.87
C MET A 346 -11.76 -15.34 -5.08
N ILE A 347 -11.10 -14.30 -5.60
CA ILE A 347 -9.71 -14.38 -6.09
C ILE A 347 -9.14 -12.96 -6.33
N ILE A 348 -7.86 -12.89 -5.99
CA ILE A 348 -6.90 -11.78 -6.04
C ILE A 348 -6.70 -11.29 -7.48
N VAL A 349 -6.88 -9.99 -7.72
CA VAL A 349 -6.39 -9.34 -8.94
C VAL A 349 -5.00 -8.80 -8.66
N GLY A 350 -4.00 -9.45 -9.23
CA GLY A 350 -2.65 -8.92 -9.33
C GLY A 350 -2.57 -7.90 -10.45
N SER A 351 -2.10 -6.69 -10.13
CA SER A 351 -1.14 -5.91 -10.92
C SER A 351 -0.82 -4.61 -10.17
N VAL A 352 0.35 -4.60 -9.52
CA VAL A 352 1.28 -3.47 -9.29
C VAL A 352 0.82 -2.21 -8.53
N ALA A 353 -0.44 -1.76 -8.56
CA ALA A 353 -0.84 -0.51 -7.90
C ALA A 353 -1.24 -0.65 -6.42
N VAL A 354 -1.61 -1.85 -5.99
CA VAL A 354 -1.86 -2.17 -4.56
C VAL A 354 -0.56 -2.12 -3.73
N VAL A 355 0.62 -2.17 -4.37
CA VAL A 355 1.92 -2.23 -3.68
C VAL A 355 2.24 -0.92 -2.96
N ALA A 356 1.94 0.26 -3.53
CA ALA A 356 2.19 1.52 -2.83
C ALA A 356 1.26 1.70 -1.62
N PHE A 357 -0.01 1.32 -1.74
CA PHE A 357 -0.99 1.41 -0.66
C PHE A 357 -0.71 0.42 0.48
N VAL A 358 -0.29 -0.81 0.15
CA VAL A 358 0.11 -1.83 1.14
C VAL A 358 1.47 -1.52 1.77
N VAL A 359 2.41 -0.92 1.04
CA VAL A 359 3.72 -0.52 1.58
C VAL A 359 3.59 0.67 2.53
N LEU A 360 2.79 1.70 2.18
CA LEU A 360 2.47 2.81 3.09
C LEU A 360 1.73 2.32 4.34
N MET A 361 0.76 1.40 4.21
CA MET A 361 0.11 0.76 5.35
C MET A 361 1.08 0.03 6.30
N ILE A 362 2.07 -0.69 5.74
CA ILE A 362 3.05 -1.45 6.54
C ILE A 362 4.02 -0.50 7.25
N ILE A 363 4.48 0.56 6.59
CA ILE A 363 5.35 1.59 7.20
C ILE A 363 4.61 2.28 8.35
N ARG A 364 3.35 2.64 8.14
CA ARG A 364 2.53 3.37 9.10
C ARG A 364 2.05 2.54 10.30
N LYS A 365 1.72 1.26 10.09
CA LYS A 365 1.44 0.27 11.16
C LYS A 365 2.63 0.12 12.12
N ASN A 366 3.86 0.25 11.64
CA ASN A 366 5.07 0.15 12.45
C ASN A 366 5.36 1.44 13.25
N THR A 367 5.03 2.62 12.73
CA THR A 367 5.21 3.91 13.42
C THR A 367 4.22 4.09 14.57
N LEU A 368 2.96 3.67 14.40
CA LEU A 368 1.93 3.73 15.44
C LEU A 368 2.19 2.71 16.57
N LYS A 369 2.70 1.51 16.24
CA LYS A 369 3.10 0.50 17.24
C LYS A 369 4.28 0.98 18.11
N LYS A 370 5.25 1.70 17.52
CA LYS A 370 6.37 2.35 18.26
C LYS A 370 5.88 3.48 19.20
N LYS A 371 4.91 4.31 18.77
CA LYS A 371 4.34 5.37 19.63
C LYS A 371 3.56 4.80 20.83
N ASN A 372 2.81 3.71 20.64
CA ASN A 372 2.02 3.08 21.71
C ASN A 372 2.88 2.32 22.73
N LEU A 373 3.95 1.65 22.32
CA LEU A 373 4.90 1.01 23.25
C LEU A 373 5.64 2.03 24.14
N ASN A 374 5.98 3.19 23.57
CA ASN A 374 6.61 4.28 24.32
C ASN A 374 5.65 4.99 25.29
N ALA A 375 4.35 5.04 24.97
CA ALA A 375 3.32 5.59 25.86
C ALA A 375 3.01 4.67 27.06
N VAL A 376 2.99 3.34 26.85
CA VAL A 376 2.78 2.35 27.92
C VAL A 376 4.01 2.25 28.85
N SER A 377 5.22 2.31 28.29
CA SER A 377 6.48 2.37 29.05
C SER A 377 6.58 3.58 29.98
N LYS A 378 6.11 4.76 29.54
CA LYS A 378 6.07 5.99 30.37
C LYS A 378 4.99 5.95 31.47
N LYS A 379 3.92 5.17 31.30
CA LYS A 379 2.83 5.07 32.29
C LYS A 379 3.14 4.08 33.42
N ASN A 380 4.01 3.09 33.17
CA ASN A 380 4.48 2.12 34.18
C ASN A 380 5.72 2.58 34.96
N ARG A 381 6.18 3.82 34.75
CA ARG A 381 7.32 4.44 35.46
C ARG A 381 6.93 5.68 36.29
N LYS A 382 5.65 5.87 36.59
CA LYS A 382 5.16 6.91 37.51
C LYS A 382 4.44 6.30 38.69
#